data_AF-A0A7W4FET0-F1
#
_entry.id   AF-A0A7W4FET0-F1
#
_cell.length_a   1.000
_cell.length_b   1.000
_cell.length_c   1.000
_cell.angle_alpha   90.00
_cell.angle_beta   90.00
_cell.angle_gamma   90.00
#
_symmetry.space_group_name_H-M   'P 1'
#
loop_
_entity.id
_entity.type
_entity.pdbx_description
1 polymer ?
#
loop_
_entity_poly.entity_id
_entity_poly.type
_entity_poly.pdbx_seq_one_letter_code
_entity_poly.pdbx_strand_id
1 'polypeptide(L)'
;MTIPAWMAGATRKECGTIGTPATQRPHRRGVGIGLSLLMGVLPLALPHGTRAQDNAANAERVTVEGEIRRVPVFFHRADVETLWRARHLVTRLDRAALEACGDNNAIAEEMRRAIERSDCRRDAVMRAVKDVNAVTLDRAVARYGLPQ
;
A
#
# COMPACT_ATOMS: atom_id res chain seq x y z
N MET A 1 29.32 -11.84 -31.16
CA MET A 1 27.88 -11.53 -31.00
C MET A 1 27.65 -11.27 -29.53
N THR A 2 27.35 -10.02 -29.18
CA THR A 2 27.41 -9.45 -27.83
C THR A 2 26.00 -9.33 -27.26
N ILE A 3 25.77 -9.87 -26.05
CA ILE A 3 24.48 -9.86 -25.34
C ILE A 3 24.50 -8.70 -24.33
N PRO A 4 23.48 -7.83 -24.25
CA PRO A 4 23.50 -6.68 -23.35
C PRO A 4 23.19 -7.05 -21.89
N ALA A 5 23.94 -6.41 -20.99
CA ALA A 5 23.97 -6.62 -19.55
C ALA A 5 23.05 -5.64 -18.80
N TRP A 6 21.71 -5.82 -18.85
CA TRP A 6 20.79 -5.03 -18.03
C TRP A 6 19.56 -5.86 -17.64
N MET A 7 19.56 -6.39 -16.41
CA MET A 7 18.39 -6.70 -15.55
C MET A 7 18.96 -7.36 -14.26
N ALA A 8 19.58 -6.60 -13.37
CA ALA A 8 18.90 -5.84 -12.30
C ALA A 8 18.09 -6.73 -11.33
N GLY A 9 18.81 -7.28 -10.34
CA GLY A 9 18.47 -7.17 -8.91
C GLY A 9 17.11 -7.65 -8.43
N ALA A 10 17.00 -8.94 -8.12
CA ALA A 10 15.94 -9.47 -7.26
C ALA A 10 16.46 -9.56 -5.81
N THR A 11 16.29 -8.50 -5.00
CA THR A 11 16.46 -8.62 -3.55
C THR A 11 15.21 -9.25 -2.96
N ARG A 12 15.31 -10.56 -2.72
CA ARG A 12 14.42 -11.37 -1.91
C ARG A 12 14.32 -10.76 -0.50
N LYS A 13 13.16 -10.18 -0.15
CA LYS A 13 12.82 -9.86 1.25
C LYS A 13 12.05 -11.04 1.84
N GLU A 14 12.78 -11.90 2.52
CA GLU A 14 12.23 -12.88 3.46
C GLU A 14 11.78 -12.09 4.71
N CYS A 15 10.49 -12.03 4.97
CA CYS A 15 10.00 -11.59 6.28
C CYS A 15 9.79 -12.83 7.14
N GLY A 16 10.76 -13.02 8.03
CA GLY A 16 10.86 -14.11 8.98
C GLY A 16 9.86 -14.07 10.13
N THR A 17 10.00 -15.13 10.91
CA THR A 17 9.11 -15.72 11.90
C THR A 17 9.30 -15.13 13.31
N ILE A 18 8.24 -15.24 14.12
CA ILE A 18 8.19 -15.39 15.60
C ILE A 18 8.49 -14.16 16.46
N GLY A 19 7.62 -13.93 17.46
CA GLY A 19 7.97 -13.17 18.68
C GLY A 19 6.77 -12.72 19.51
N THR A 20 6.35 -13.55 20.46
CA THR A 20 5.43 -13.24 21.58
C THR A 20 6.04 -12.26 22.61
N PRO A 21 5.26 -11.74 23.59
CA PRO A 21 5.26 -10.33 23.98
C PRO A 21 6.13 -10.01 25.21
N ALA A 22 6.43 -8.72 25.42
CA ALA A 22 6.90 -8.20 26.70
C ALA A 22 6.33 -6.81 27.00
N THR A 23 6.01 -6.65 28.28
CA THR A 23 5.21 -5.64 28.97
C THR A 23 6.03 -4.38 29.33
N GLN A 24 5.31 -3.26 29.58
CA GLN A 24 5.57 -2.18 30.57
C GLN A 24 6.01 -0.76 30.11
N ARG A 25 5.02 0.16 30.29
CA ARG A 25 5.01 1.40 31.13
C ARG A 25 5.70 2.71 30.66
N PRO A 26 5.23 3.87 31.17
CA PRO A 26 5.04 5.08 30.35
C PRO A 26 5.88 6.32 30.75
N HIS A 27 5.64 7.41 30.00
CA HIS A 27 5.85 8.84 30.31
C HIS A 27 7.26 9.45 30.22
N ARG A 28 7.40 10.46 29.33
CA ARG A 28 7.83 11.82 29.73
C ARG A 28 7.55 12.88 28.65
N ARG A 29 7.02 14.02 29.11
CA ARG A 29 6.76 15.27 28.38
C ARG A 29 8.06 16.04 28.21
N GLY A 30 8.22 16.74 27.07
CA GLY A 30 9.30 17.70 26.86
C GLY A 30 8.90 18.75 25.83
N VAL A 31 8.59 19.95 26.32
CA VAL A 31 8.31 21.19 25.57
C VAL A 31 9.63 21.89 25.26
N GLY A 32 9.75 22.51 24.09
CA GLY A 32 10.90 23.36 23.74
C GLY A 32 10.63 24.26 22.53
N ILE A 33 10.25 25.50 22.82
CA ILE A 33 10.04 26.60 21.87
C ILE A 33 11.41 27.18 21.49
N GLY A 34 11.66 27.36 20.19
CA GLY A 34 12.85 28.05 19.68
C GLY A 34 12.51 28.89 18.44
N LEU A 35 12.07 30.12 18.67
CA LEU A 35 11.90 31.15 17.66
C LEU A 35 13.30 31.64 17.23
N SER A 36 13.65 31.57 15.95
CA SER A 36 14.83 32.26 15.42
C SER A 36 14.47 32.94 14.12
N LEU A 37 14.14 34.22 14.23
CA LEU A 37 14.07 35.18 13.14
C LEU A 37 15.50 35.61 12.79
N LEU A 38 15.95 35.32 11.57
CA LEU A 38 17.00 36.10 10.93
C LEU A 38 16.70 36.21 9.42
N MET A 39 16.19 37.39 9.07
CA MET A 39 16.18 37.99 7.75
C MET A 39 17.60 38.03 7.17
N GLY A 40 17.77 37.71 5.87
CA GLY A 40 19.02 38.02 5.19
C GLY A 40 19.24 37.39 3.80
N VAL A 41 18.72 38.08 2.79
CA VAL A 41 19.25 38.22 1.41
C VAL A 41 19.00 37.08 0.39
N LEU A 42 18.31 37.49 -0.67
CA LEU A 42 17.84 36.77 -1.84
C LEU A 42 18.88 36.86 -3.00
N PRO A 43 19.40 35.74 -3.54
CA PRO A 43 19.84 35.69 -4.92
C PRO A 43 18.77 35.00 -5.78
N LEU A 44 18.25 35.75 -6.76
CA LEU A 44 17.43 35.26 -7.87
C LEU A 44 18.26 34.31 -8.75
N ALA A 45 18.13 33.01 -8.52
CA ALA A 45 18.47 31.95 -9.49
C ALA A 45 17.65 30.68 -9.19
N LEU A 46 16.83 30.27 -10.15
CA LEU A 46 16.14 28.98 -10.23
C LEU A 46 16.55 28.32 -11.57
N PRO A 47 16.44 26.99 -11.79
CA PRO A 47 15.80 26.00 -10.90
C PRO A 47 16.58 24.68 -10.64
N HIS A 48 16.57 24.26 -9.37
CA HIS A 48 16.38 22.90 -8.85
C HIS A 48 17.41 21.79 -9.14
N GLY A 49 18.50 21.80 -8.39
CA GLY A 49 19.38 20.65 -8.17
C GLY A 49 19.67 20.42 -6.68
N THR A 50 18.65 20.31 -5.82
CA THR A 50 18.82 19.93 -4.40
C THR A 50 17.75 18.94 -3.96
N ARG A 51 18.08 17.65 -4.00
CA ARG A 51 17.48 16.56 -3.21
C ARG A 51 18.60 15.55 -3.01
N ALA A 52 18.95 15.08 -1.82
CA ALA A 52 18.34 15.21 -0.51
C ALA A 52 19.43 14.95 0.55
N GLN A 53 19.20 15.51 1.73
CA GLN A 53 19.98 15.32 2.95
C GLN A 53 20.21 13.85 3.30
N ASP A 54 21.48 13.55 3.61
CA ASP A 54 21.90 12.54 4.57
C ASP A 54 21.30 12.84 5.95
N ASN A 55 20.02 12.51 6.15
CA ASN A 55 19.44 12.37 7.48
C ASN A 55 19.24 10.88 7.74
N ALA A 56 20.36 10.16 7.86
CA ALA A 56 20.45 8.79 8.35
C ALA A 56 20.32 8.69 9.88
N ALA A 57 19.70 9.67 10.54
CA ALA A 57 19.44 9.68 11.97
C ALA A 57 17.98 10.08 12.19
N ASN A 58 17.19 9.18 12.76
CA ASN A 58 15.75 9.27 12.98
C ASN A 58 14.88 9.09 11.72
N ALA A 59 15.04 7.94 11.05
CA ALA A 59 13.85 7.25 10.56
C ALA A 59 13.03 6.83 11.79
N GLU A 60 12.28 7.78 12.36
CA GLU A 60 11.18 7.45 13.24
C GLU A 60 10.27 6.58 12.39
N ARG A 61 10.32 5.26 12.65
CA ARG A 61 9.28 4.36 12.19
C ARG A 61 8.03 4.89 12.88
N VAL A 62 7.32 5.78 12.20
CA VAL A 62 5.91 6.01 12.49
C VAL A 62 5.25 4.69 12.11
N THR A 63 5.37 3.70 12.99
CA THR A 63 4.42 2.62 13.08
C THR A 63 3.16 3.31 13.57
N VAL A 64 2.44 3.94 12.63
CA VAL A 64 0.99 3.98 12.77
C VAL A 64 0.65 2.52 12.90
N GLU A 65 0.39 2.07 14.13
CA GLU A 65 -0.19 0.75 14.41
C GLU A 65 -1.58 0.76 13.79
N GLY A 66 -1.61 0.75 12.46
CA GLY A 66 -2.79 0.48 11.68
C GLY A 66 -3.10 -0.98 11.92
N GLU A 67 -4.15 -1.22 12.70
CA GLU A 67 -4.73 -2.54 12.81
C GLU A 67 -4.84 -3.14 11.40
N ILE A 68 -4.17 -4.27 11.18
CA ILE A 68 -4.21 -4.95 9.88
C ILE A 68 -5.61 -5.53 9.71
N ARG A 69 -6.50 -4.75 9.09
CA ARG A 69 -7.86 -5.19 8.80
C ARG A 69 -7.81 -6.29 7.75
N ARG A 70 -8.32 -7.48 8.11
CA ARG A 70 -8.43 -8.64 7.22
C ARG A 70 -9.90 -8.91 6.92
N VAL A 71 -10.26 -8.89 5.64
CA VAL A 71 -11.62 -9.20 5.18
C VAL A 71 -11.58 -10.56 4.47
N PRO A 72 -12.23 -11.61 5.02
CA PRO A 72 -12.19 -12.94 4.41
C PRO A 72 -13.05 -13.00 3.14
N VAL A 73 -12.51 -13.57 2.07
CA VAL A 73 -13.26 -13.87 0.84
C VAL A 73 -13.17 -15.36 0.54
N PHE A 74 -14.30 -16.05 0.68
CA PHE A 74 -14.40 -17.47 0.35
C PHE A 74 -14.63 -17.67 -1.14
N PHE A 75 -13.90 -18.57 -1.78
CA PHE A 75 -14.14 -18.92 -3.18
C PHE A 75 -14.02 -20.43 -3.38
N HIS A 76 -14.66 -20.91 -4.44
CA HIS A 76 -14.60 -22.31 -4.86
C HIS A 76 -13.78 -22.42 -6.14
N ARG A 77 -13.26 -23.63 -6.42
CA ARG A 77 -12.54 -23.89 -7.68
C ARG A 77 -13.36 -23.51 -8.91
N ALA A 78 -14.68 -23.73 -8.86
CA ALA A 78 -15.62 -23.36 -9.90
C ALA A 78 -15.60 -21.85 -10.25
N ASP A 79 -15.19 -20.99 -9.32
CA ASP A 79 -15.14 -19.54 -9.50
C ASP A 79 -13.99 -19.10 -10.43
N VAL A 80 -12.97 -19.94 -10.61
CA VAL A 80 -11.80 -19.63 -11.47
C VAL A 80 -11.73 -20.49 -12.73
N GLU A 81 -12.73 -21.34 -12.98
CA GLU A 81 -12.79 -22.21 -14.17
C GLU A 81 -13.12 -21.45 -15.46
N THR A 82 -13.88 -20.35 -15.35
CA THR A 82 -14.34 -19.57 -16.52
C THR A 82 -14.06 -18.09 -16.31
N LEU A 83 -13.84 -17.35 -17.40
CA LEU A 83 -13.58 -15.90 -17.34
C LEU A 83 -14.75 -15.13 -16.71
N TRP A 84 -15.99 -15.56 -16.96
CA TRP A 84 -17.18 -14.92 -16.39
C TRP A 84 -17.22 -15.05 -14.86
N ARG A 85 -17.01 -16.27 -14.34
CA ARG A 85 -16.98 -16.49 -12.89
C ARG A 85 -15.76 -15.84 -12.24
N ALA A 86 -14.61 -15.86 -12.92
CA ALA A 86 -13.41 -15.21 -12.44
C ALA A 86 -13.62 -13.69 -12.32
N ARG A 87 -14.31 -13.07 -13.28
CA ARG A 87 -14.72 -11.66 -13.18
C ARG A 87 -15.57 -11.40 -11.92
N HIS A 88 -16.54 -12.27 -11.64
CA HIS A 88 -17.35 -12.15 -10.44
C HIS A 88 -16.51 -12.28 -9.15
N LEU A 89 -15.51 -13.17 -9.13
CA LEU A 89 -14.56 -13.27 -8.03
C LEU A 89 -13.73 -11.97 -7.88
N VAL A 90 -13.24 -11.37 -8.98
CA VAL A 90 -12.53 -10.08 -8.93
C VAL A 90 -13.40 -8.98 -8.31
N THR A 91 -14.69 -8.90 -8.66
CA THR A 91 -15.61 -7.93 -8.05
C THR A 91 -15.76 -8.13 -6.55
N ARG A 92 -15.79 -9.38 -6.07
CA ARG A 92 -15.86 -9.68 -4.64
C ARG A 92 -14.57 -9.33 -3.91
N LEU A 93 -13.42 -9.59 -4.54
CA LEU A 93 -12.10 -9.19 -4.02
C LEU A 93 -11.97 -7.66 -3.93
N ASP A 94 -12.45 -6.93 -4.93
CA ASP A 94 -12.45 -5.47 -4.93
C ASP A 94 -13.33 -4.88 -3.82
N ARG A 95 -14.52 -5.42 -3.61
CA ARG A 95 -15.38 -5.03 -2.48
C ARG A 95 -14.70 -5.28 -1.13
N ALA A 96 -14.05 -6.44 -0.98
CA ALA A 96 -13.31 -6.75 0.25
C ALA A 96 -12.09 -5.82 0.43
N ALA A 97 -11.44 -5.41 -0.66
CA ALA A 97 -10.34 -4.46 -0.65
C ALA A 97 -10.81 -3.05 -0.24
N LEU A 98 -11.94 -2.57 -0.78
CA LEU A 98 -12.57 -1.32 -0.36
C LEU A 98 -12.84 -1.33 1.14
N GLU A 99 -13.46 -2.41 1.63
CA GLU A 99 -13.75 -2.58 3.04
C GLU A 99 -12.47 -2.58 3.90
N ALA A 100 -11.44 -3.33 3.49
CA ALA A 100 -10.15 -3.35 4.18
C ALA A 100 -9.48 -1.97 4.22
N CYS A 101 -9.67 -1.15 3.18
CA CYS A 101 -9.17 0.22 3.07
C CYS A 101 -10.04 1.28 3.76
N GLY A 102 -11.07 0.87 4.49
CA GLY A 102 -11.89 1.75 5.32
C GLY A 102 -13.23 2.15 4.72
N ASP A 103 -13.61 1.61 3.55
CA ASP A 103 -14.98 1.76 3.05
C ASP A 103 -15.94 1.08 4.03
N ASN A 104 -16.93 1.84 4.46
CA ASN A 104 -17.99 1.37 5.34
C ASN A 104 -19.26 2.14 5.02
N ASN A 105 -20.41 1.65 5.49
CA ASN A 105 -21.71 2.24 5.15
C ASN A 105 -21.92 3.66 5.71
N ALA A 106 -21.01 4.17 6.55
CA ALA A 106 -21.14 5.45 7.24
C ALA A 106 -20.21 6.55 6.68
N ILE A 107 -19.37 6.27 5.67
CA ILE A 107 -18.51 7.30 5.07
C ILE A 107 -19.24 8.11 4.00
N ALA A 108 -18.87 9.38 3.89
CA ALA A 108 -19.30 10.26 2.80
C ALA A 108 -18.84 9.72 1.43
N GLU A 109 -19.64 9.98 0.40
CA GLU A 109 -19.38 9.56 -0.98
C GLU A 109 -18.02 10.06 -1.51
N GLU A 110 -17.57 11.25 -1.11
CA GLU A 110 -16.26 11.78 -1.50
C GLU A 110 -15.10 10.95 -0.92
N MET A 111 -15.24 10.46 0.30
CA MET A 111 -14.25 9.57 0.92
C MET A 111 -14.22 8.22 0.20
N ARG A 112 -15.40 7.67 -0.16
CA ARG A 112 -15.47 6.44 -0.95
C ARG A 112 -14.72 6.58 -2.28
N ARG A 113 -14.95 7.65 -3.03
CA ARG A 113 -14.24 7.95 -4.28
C ARG A 113 -12.74 8.18 -4.09
N ALA A 114 -12.31 8.63 -2.92
CA ALA A 114 -10.89 8.71 -2.59
C ALA A 114 -10.30 7.31 -2.36
N ILE A 115 -11.01 6.43 -1.65
CA ILE A 115 -10.61 5.04 -1.43
C ILE A 115 -10.58 4.25 -2.75
N GLU A 116 -11.57 4.41 -3.62
CA GLU A 116 -11.62 3.81 -4.96
C GLU A 116 -10.40 4.19 -5.81
N ARG A 117 -9.87 5.41 -5.65
CA ARG A 117 -8.67 5.86 -6.37
C ARG A 117 -7.37 5.60 -5.60
N SER A 118 -7.45 5.10 -4.37
CA SER A 118 -6.29 4.88 -3.52
C SER A 118 -5.45 3.69 -3.97
N ASP A 119 -4.14 3.77 -3.72
CA ASP A 119 -3.24 2.65 -3.93
C ASP A 119 -3.49 1.51 -2.94
N CYS A 120 -4.07 1.80 -1.77
CA CYS A 120 -4.52 0.77 -0.82
C CYS A 120 -5.43 -0.25 -1.49
N ARG A 121 -6.47 0.23 -2.20
CA ARG A 121 -7.42 -0.65 -2.90
C ARG A 121 -6.70 -1.46 -3.98
N ARG A 122 -5.93 -0.79 -4.83
CA ARG A 122 -5.21 -1.43 -5.95
C ARG A 122 -4.28 -2.53 -5.45
N ASP A 123 -3.46 -2.24 -4.45
CA ASP A 123 -2.51 -3.19 -3.89
C ASP A 123 -3.21 -4.35 -3.18
N ALA A 124 -4.32 -4.07 -2.48
CA ALA A 124 -5.11 -5.10 -1.81
C ALA A 124 -5.72 -6.07 -2.83
N VAL A 125 -6.30 -5.58 -3.92
CA VAL A 125 -6.85 -6.46 -4.97
C VAL A 125 -5.76 -7.25 -5.67
N MET A 126 -4.66 -6.59 -6.07
CA MET A 126 -3.56 -7.28 -6.76
C MET A 126 -2.91 -8.36 -5.89
N ARG A 127 -2.76 -8.11 -4.57
CA ARG A 127 -2.32 -9.14 -3.62
C ARG A 127 -3.32 -10.30 -3.54
N ALA A 128 -4.61 -10.01 -3.39
CA ALA A 128 -5.62 -11.06 -3.28
C ALA A 128 -5.72 -11.92 -4.56
N VAL A 129 -5.62 -11.30 -5.74
CA VAL A 129 -5.57 -12.01 -7.03
C VAL A 129 -4.37 -12.95 -7.10
N LYS A 130 -3.20 -12.46 -6.66
CA LYS A 130 -1.97 -13.26 -6.60
C LYS A 130 -2.08 -14.42 -5.60
N ASP A 131 -2.74 -14.21 -4.46
CA ASP A 131 -2.93 -15.24 -3.43
C ASP A 131 -3.86 -16.37 -3.90
N VAL A 132 -4.86 -16.06 -4.73
CA VAL A 132 -5.72 -17.07 -5.38
C VAL A 132 -4.92 -17.91 -6.39
N ASN A 133 -3.86 -17.33 -7.00
CA ASN A 133 -2.92 -18.01 -7.89
C ASN A 133 -3.60 -18.81 -9.02
N ALA A 134 -4.48 -18.14 -9.78
CA ALA A 134 -5.21 -18.75 -10.88
C ALA A 134 -5.08 -17.93 -12.17
N VAL A 135 -4.53 -18.55 -13.23
CA VAL A 135 -4.31 -17.89 -14.53
C VAL A 135 -5.60 -17.29 -15.12
N THR A 136 -6.75 -17.93 -14.91
CA THR A 136 -8.04 -17.41 -15.37
C THR A 136 -8.42 -16.11 -14.67
N LEU A 137 -8.03 -15.96 -13.40
CA LEU A 137 -8.27 -14.75 -12.61
C LEU A 137 -7.37 -13.61 -13.09
N ASP A 138 -6.09 -13.88 -13.33
CA ASP A 138 -5.16 -12.89 -13.92
C ASP A 138 -5.67 -12.39 -15.28
N ARG A 139 -6.15 -13.32 -16.13
CA ARG A 139 -6.77 -12.97 -17.42
C ARG A 139 -8.03 -12.15 -17.26
N ALA A 140 -8.85 -12.41 -16.23
CA ALA A 140 -10.04 -11.62 -15.96
C ALA A 140 -9.68 -10.18 -15.58
N VAL A 141 -8.69 -9.98 -14.71
CA VAL A 141 -8.19 -8.65 -14.34
C VAL A 141 -7.62 -7.92 -15.56
N ALA A 142 -6.80 -8.58 -16.37
CA ALA A 142 -6.22 -7.96 -17.57
C ALA A 142 -7.28 -7.57 -18.62
N ARG A 143 -8.35 -8.37 -18.75
CA ARG A 143 -9.39 -8.15 -19.76
C ARG A 143 -10.43 -7.12 -19.36
N TYR A 144 -10.85 -7.13 -18.09
CA TYR A 144 -11.97 -6.31 -17.61
C TYR A 144 -11.53 -5.11 -16.77
N GLY A 145 -10.25 -5.05 -16.38
CA GLY A 145 -9.76 -4.09 -15.41
C GLY A 145 -10.27 -4.39 -14.00
N LEU A 146 -9.85 -3.54 -13.05
CA LEU A 146 -10.48 -3.49 -11.73
C LEU A 146 -11.85 -2.81 -11.86
N PRO A 147 -12.86 -3.24 -11.10
CA PRO A 147 -14.12 -2.50 -11.00
C PRO A 147 -13.85 -1.04 -10.63
N GLN A 148 -14.64 -0.11 -11.15
CA GLN A 148 -14.63 1.28 -10.69
C GLN A 148 -15.80 1.51 -9.77
#